data_AF-A0A5S4T648-F1
#
_entry.id   AF-A0A5S4T648-F1
#
_cell.length_a   1.000
_cell.length_b   1.000
_cell.length_c   1.000
_cell.angle_alpha   90.00
_cell.angle_beta   90.00
_cell.angle_gamma   90.00
#
_symmetry.space_group_name_H-M   'P 1'
#
loop_
_entity.id
_entity.type
_entity.pdbx_description
1 polymer ?
#
loop_
_entity_poly.entity_id
_entity_poly.type
_entity_poly.pdbx_seq_one_letter_code
_entity_poly.pdbx_strand_id
1 'polypeptide(L)'
;VQSEVILNYYIEKLAALYRTFSLSSTLIQPSAEVERLASLSQDQSIYRENEPYRRAFHYVKSRLVQTRTQLTGDQDTTGQSLTAGRLTRQLAMQDQLEGPIAAYVSPEDFKADLMAIEQSLLSNGDVALVDGDLREVMQAVDIFGFFLASIDMRQDSSVQEAC
;
A
#
# COMPACT_ATOMS: atom_id res chain seq x y z
N VAL A 1 3.92 16.11 8.45
CA VAL A 1 2.63 15.55 8.94
C VAL A 1 2.82 14.04 9.07
N GLN A 2 2.63 13.44 10.25
CA GLN A 2 3.05 12.05 10.54
C GLN A 2 2.54 11.00 9.53
N SER A 3 1.31 11.14 9.03
CA SER A 3 0.72 10.26 8.00
C SER A 3 1.53 10.20 6.70
N GLU A 4 2.12 11.31 6.27
CA GLU A 4 2.94 11.36 5.05
C GLU A 4 4.19 10.48 5.18
N VAL A 5 4.83 10.48 6.36
CA VAL A 5 6.06 9.72 6.61
C VAL A 5 5.79 8.22 6.53
N ILE A 6 4.75 7.73 7.21
CA ILE A 6 4.45 6.31 7.25
C ILE A 6 3.92 5.78 5.92
N LEU A 7 3.10 6.57 5.21
CA LEU A 7 2.64 6.20 3.88
C LEU A 7 3.77 6.18 2.86
N ASN A 8 4.73 7.12 2.94
CA ASN A 8 5.93 7.07 2.10
C ASN A 8 6.76 5.82 2.37
N TYR A 9 6.95 5.48 3.66
CA TYR A 9 7.64 4.25 4.05
C TYR A 9 6.98 3.00 3.43
N TYR A 10 5.66 2.86 3.53
CA TYR A 10 4.95 1.74 2.90
C TYR A 10 5.08 1.73 1.38
N ILE A 11 4.96 2.89 0.71
CA ILE A 11 5.11 2.99 -0.76
C ILE A 11 6.51 2.56 -1.19
N GLU A 12 7.55 2.95 -0.47
CA GLU A 12 8.94 2.57 -0.75
C GLU A 12 9.17 1.07 -0.55
N LYS A 13 8.65 0.50 0.54
CA LYS A 13 8.71 -0.94 0.79
C LYS A 13 7.96 -1.73 -0.29
N LEU A 14 6.77 -1.30 -0.71
CA LEU A 14 6.04 -1.90 -1.83
C LEU A 14 6.81 -1.79 -3.15
N ALA A 15 7.49 -0.67 -3.39
CA ALA A 15 8.33 -0.51 -4.57
C ALA A 15 9.55 -1.44 -4.55
N ALA A 16 10.12 -1.73 -3.37
CA ALA A 16 11.16 -2.73 -3.22
C ALA A 16 10.63 -4.14 -3.46
N LEU A 17 9.51 -4.51 -2.82
CA LEU A 17 8.82 -5.79 -3.02
C LEU A 17 8.49 -6.02 -4.50
N TYR A 18 7.91 -5.03 -5.18
CA TYR A 18 7.65 -5.08 -6.63
C TYR A 18 8.89 -5.47 -7.46
N ARG A 19 10.08 -4.97 -7.08
CA ARG A 19 11.33 -5.31 -7.78
C ARG A 19 11.82 -6.71 -7.44
N THR A 20 11.74 -7.11 -6.18
CA THR A 20 12.21 -8.40 -5.67
C THR A 20 11.36 -9.57 -6.17
N PHE A 21 10.04 -9.40 -6.23
CA PHE A 21 9.12 -10.42 -6.72
C PHE A 21 9.03 -10.38 -8.25
N SER A 22 9.80 -11.23 -8.92
CA SER A 22 9.77 -11.46 -10.39
C SER A 22 9.27 -12.85 -10.76
N LEU A 23 8.39 -13.42 -9.93
CA LEU A 23 7.88 -14.77 -10.13
C LEU A 23 6.90 -14.81 -11.31
N SER A 24 7.19 -15.65 -12.29
CA SER A 24 6.34 -15.88 -13.45
C SER A 24 5.22 -16.88 -13.15
N SER A 25 4.03 -16.64 -13.69
CA SER A 25 2.82 -17.48 -13.66
C SER A 25 3.03 -18.86 -14.28
N THR A 26 4.12 -19.08 -15.01
CA THR A 26 4.46 -20.40 -15.57
C THR A 26 4.79 -21.44 -14.49
N LEU A 27 5.16 -21.01 -13.28
CA LEU A 27 5.63 -21.89 -12.21
C LEU A 27 4.77 -21.86 -10.95
N ILE A 28 3.74 -20.99 -10.89
CA ILE A 28 2.99 -20.67 -9.68
C ILE A 28 1.50 -20.54 -9.99
N GLN A 29 0.63 -21.04 -9.11
CA GLN A 29 -0.82 -20.86 -9.19
C GLN A 29 -1.26 -19.74 -8.22
N PRO A 30 -1.41 -18.49 -8.68
CA PRO A 30 -1.88 -17.40 -7.82
C PRO A 30 -3.28 -17.72 -7.27
N SER A 31 -3.58 -17.22 -6.08
CA SER A 31 -4.94 -17.31 -5.54
C SER A 31 -5.90 -16.42 -6.34
N ALA A 32 -7.19 -16.72 -6.29
CA ALA A 32 -8.22 -15.90 -6.94
C ALA A 32 -8.16 -14.42 -6.53
N GLU A 33 -7.79 -14.14 -5.28
CA GLU A 33 -7.65 -12.75 -4.83
C GLU A 33 -6.41 -12.06 -5.39
N VAL A 34 -5.28 -12.75 -5.53
CA VAL A 34 -4.11 -12.19 -6.21
C VAL A 34 -4.41 -11.95 -7.69
N GLU A 35 -5.14 -12.85 -8.35
CA GLU A 35 -5.59 -12.64 -9.72
C GLU A 35 -6.49 -11.42 -9.86
N ARG A 36 -7.44 -11.23 -8.92
CA ARG A 36 -8.30 -10.05 -8.86
C ARG A 36 -7.50 -8.75 -8.67
N LEU A 37 -6.52 -8.75 -7.76
CA LEU A 37 -5.64 -7.59 -7.56
C LEU A 37 -4.78 -7.31 -8.80
N ALA A 38 -4.26 -8.37 -9.43
CA ALA A 38 -3.49 -8.26 -10.66
C ALA A 38 -4.34 -7.70 -11.80
N SER A 39 -5.59 -8.15 -11.99
CA SER A 39 -6.47 -7.69 -13.06
C SER A 39 -6.84 -6.21 -12.95
N LEU A 40 -6.92 -5.69 -11.72
CA LEU A 40 -7.17 -4.27 -11.46
C LEU A 40 -5.91 -3.40 -11.63
N SER A 41 -4.75 -4.02 -11.82
CA SER A 41 -3.49 -3.31 -12.01
C SER A 41 -3.36 -2.75 -13.41
N GLN A 42 -3.04 -1.46 -13.47
CA GLN A 42 -2.76 -0.73 -14.70
C GLN A 42 -1.28 -0.82 -15.13
N ASP A 43 -0.53 -1.83 -14.65
CA ASP A 43 0.81 -2.12 -15.18
C ASP A 43 0.69 -2.68 -16.60
N GLN A 44 0.82 -1.81 -17.61
CA GLN A 44 0.65 -2.13 -19.04
C GLN A 44 1.86 -2.84 -19.68
N SER A 45 2.83 -3.30 -18.87
CA SER A 45 4.03 -3.91 -19.42
C SER A 45 3.73 -5.31 -19.96
N ILE A 46 3.88 -5.49 -21.28
CA ILE A 46 3.76 -6.78 -21.97
C ILE A 46 4.66 -7.88 -21.37
N TYR A 47 5.79 -7.50 -20.76
CA TYR A 47 6.72 -8.43 -20.12
C TYR A 47 6.25 -8.90 -18.73
N ARG A 48 5.22 -8.24 -18.17
CA ARG A 48 4.72 -8.46 -16.80
C ARG A 48 3.31 -9.04 -16.76
N GLU A 49 2.68 -9.28 -17.91
CA GLU A 49 1.37 -9.94 -18.00
C GLU A 49 1.37 -11.29 -17.26
N ASN A 50 2.50 -11.99 -17.33
CA ASN A 50 2.73 -13.28 -16.67
C ASN A 50 3.30 -13.13 -15.24
N GLU A 51 3.33 -11.95 -14.62
CA GLU A 51 3.88 -11.75 -13.27
C GLU A 51 2.76 -11.29 -12.31
N PRO A 52 1.83 -12.17 -11.90
CA PRO A 52 0.60 -11.79 -11.18
C PRO A 52 0.88 -11.08 -9.86
N TYR A 53 1.86 -11.54 -9.07
CA TYR A 53 2.23 -10.90 -7.81
C TYR A 53 2.78 -9.49 -8.02
N ARG A 54 3.58 -9.29 -9.08
CA ARG A 54 4.14 -7.98 -9.39
C ARG A 54 3.02 -7.00 -9.79
N ARG A 55 2.07 -7.45 -10.61
CA ARG A 55 0.88 -6.67 -10.95
C ARG A 55 0.03 -6.34 -9.71
N ALA A 56 -0.18 -7.31 -8.81
CA ALA A 56 -0.87 -7.08 -7.55
C ALA A 56 -0.17 -6.02 -6.68
N PHE A 57 1.15 -6.14 -6.48
CA PHE A 57 1.94 -5.12 -5.76
C PHE A 57 1.86 -3.74 -6.41
N HIS A 58 1.86 -3.68 -7.74
CA HIS A 58 1.69 -2.42 -8.46
C HIS A 58 0.34 -1.77 -8.14
N TYR A 59 -0.75 -2.53 -8.19
CA TYR A 59 -2.10 -2.04 -7.88
C TYR A 59 -2.20 -1.56 -6.42
N VAL A 60 -1.76 -2.37 -5.47
CA VAL A 60 -1.75 -2.03 -4.03
C VAL A 60 -0.96 -0.74 -3.78
N LYS A 61 0.21 -0.59 -4.39
CA LYS A 61 1.02 0.63 -4.31
C LYS A 61 0.28 1.83 -4.89
N SER A 62 -0.38 1.69 -6.04
CA SER A 62 -1.15 2.79 -6.64
C SER A 62 -2.32 3.22 -5.75
N ARG A 63 -3.08 2.28 -5.17
CA ARG A 63 -4.11 2.57 -4.17
C ARG A 63 -3.55 3.32 -2.97
N LEU A 64 -2.35 2.94 -2.51
CA LEU A 64 -1.71 3.61 -1.37
C LEU A 64 -1.23 5.02 -1.69
N VAL A 65 -0.72 5.25 -2.91
CA VAL A 65 -0.42 6.61 -3.39
C VAL A 65 -1.68 7.47 -3.45
N GLN A 66 -2.80 6.91 -3.90
CA GLN A 66 -4.08 7.62 -3.89
C GLN A 66 -4.53 7.92 -2.45
N THR A 67 -4.36 6.96 -1.53
CA THR A 67 -4.66 7.12 -0.10
C THR A 67 -3.86 8.27 0.51
N ARG A 68 -2.54 8.31 0.25
CA ARG A 68 -1.68 9.42 0.66
C ARG A 68 -2.14 10.75 0.05
N THR A 69 -2.49 10.76 -1.23
CA THR A 69 -2.96 11.97 -1.91
C THR A 69 -4.28 12.46 -1.31
N GLN A 70 -5.18 11.58 -0.90
CA GLN A 70 -6.43 11.95 -0.23
C GLN A 70 -6.19 12.48 1.20
N LEU A 71 -5.33 11.81 1.98
CA LEU A 71 -5.04 12.19 3.37
C LEU A 71 -4.16 13.44 3.50
N THR A 72 -3.26 13.68 2.52
CA THR A 72 -2.37 14.85 2.49
C THR A 72 -2.91 15.97 1.60
N GLY A 73 -3.77 15.67 0.62
CA GLY A 73 -4.40 16.65 -0.27
C GLY A 73 -5.28 17.66 0.45
N ASP A 74 -5.89 17.28 1.59
CA ASP A 74 -6.56 18.21 2.50
C ASP A 74 -5.58 19.19 3.18
N GLN A 75 -4.28 18.89 3.20
CA GLN A 75 -3.21 19.67 3.84
C GLN A 75 -2.37 20.48 2.82
N ASP A 76 -2.45 20.17 1.52
CA ASP A 76 -1.60 20.70 0.44
C ASP A 76 -1.99 22.10 -0.07
N THR A 77 -2.61 22.94 0.76
CA THR A 77 -2.61 24.41 0.55
C THR A 77 -1.23 25.04 0.81
N THR A 78 -0.24 24.28 1.29
CA THR A 78 1.08 24.80 1.72
C THR A 78 2.31 24.30 0.95
N GLY A 79 2.13 23.67 -0.23
CA GLY A 79 3.16 23.61 -1.28
C GLY A 79 4.49 22.89 -0.96
N GLN A 80 4.53 22.00 0.04
CA GLN A 80 5.80 21.45 0.55
C GLN A 80 6.21 20.06 0.06
N SER A 81 5.36 19.27 -0.63
CA SER A 81 5.77 17.92 -1.07
C SER A 81 6.03 17.82 -2.58
N LEU A 82 7.18 18.35 -3.03
CA LEU A 82 7.61 18.35 -4.43
C LEU A 82 7.86 16.93 -5.00
N THR A 83 8.27 15.97 -4.17
CA THR A 83 8.54 14.57 -4.59
C THR A 83 7.28 13.72 -4.63
N ALA A 84 6.39 13.83 -3.63
CA ALA A 84 5.10 13.15 -3.64
C ALA A 84 4.24 13.65 -4.80
N GLY A 85 4.20 14.97 -5.03
CA GLY A 85 3.50 15.57 -6.16
C GLY A 85 3.99 15.09 -7.52
N ARG A 86 5.28 14.75 -7.67
CA ARG A 86 5.83 14.17 -8.92
C ARG A 86 5.39 12.72 -9.13
N LEU A 87 5.46 11.88 -8.10
CA LEU A 87 5.00 10.48 -8.18
C LEU A 87 3.49 10.40 -8.41
N THR A 88 2.71 11.18 -7.67
CA THR A 88 1.26 11.27 -7.85
C THR A 88 0.92 11.78 -9.26
N ARG A 89 1.63 12.78 -9.79
CA ARG A 89 1.40 13.25 -11.17
C ARG A 89 1.78 12.20 -12.21
N GLN A 90 2.87 11.48 -12.02
CA GLN A 90 3.31 10.42 -12.94
C GLN A 90 2.33 9.25 -12.96
N LEU A 91 1.79 8.85 -11.81
CA LEU A 91 0.76 7.82 -11.70
C LEU A 91 -0.60 8.31 -12.18
N ALA A 92 -1.03 9.53 -11.84
CA ALA A 92 -2.28 10.11 -12.31
C ALA A 92 -2.33 10.28 -13.84
N MET A 93 -1.19 10.55 -14.49
CA MET A 93 -1.11 10.56 -15.96
C MET A 93 -1.22 9.16 -16.57
N GLN A 94 -0.89 8.09 -15.83
CA GLN A 94 -1.13 6.70 -16.23
C GLN A 94 -2.59 6.29 -15.95
N ASP A 95 -3.15 6.71 -14.81
CA ASP A 95 -4.51 6.38 -14.36
C ASP A 95 -5.63 7.04 -15.20
N GLN A 96 -5.38 8.17 -15.86
CA GLN A 96 -6.38 8.87 -16.68
C GLN A 96 -6.93 8.05 -17.86
N LEU A 97 -6.27 6.96 -18.24
CA LEU A 97 -6.64 6.16 -19.41
C LEU A 97 -7.59 4.98 -19.09
N GLU A 98 -7.63 4.49 -17.84
CA GLU A 98 -8.35 3.24 -17.49
C GLU A 98 -9.26 3.34 -16.24
N GLY A 99 -9.49 4.55 -15.71
CA GLY A 99 -10.44 4.82 -14.63
C GLY A 99 -9.77 5.04 -13.26
N PRO A 100 -10.47 5.71 -12.32
CA PRO A 100 -9.88 6.14 -11.06
C PRO A 100 -9.60 4.96 -10.13
N ILE A 101 -8.35 4.84 -9.67
CA ILE A 101 -7.97 3.92 -8.60
C ILE A 101 -8.50 4.44 -7.27
N ALA A 102 -9.23 3.62 -6.52
CA ALA A 102 -9.79 4.02 -5.23
C ALA A 102 -8.72 3.97 -4.11
N ALA A 103 -8.71 4.97 -3.23
CA ALA A 103 -7.94 4.94 -1.99
C ALA A 103 -8.39 3.79 -1.06
N TYR A 104 -7.54 3.43 -0.10
CA TYR A 104 -7.92 2.61 1.03
C TYR A 104 -8.75 3.44 2.01
N VAL A 105 -9.84 2.86 2.51
CA VAL A 105 -10.68 3.50 3.54
C VAL A 105 -10.00 3.37 4.91
N SER A 106 -9.34 2.23 5.14
CA SER A 106 -8.71 1.89 6.41
C SER A 106 -7.35 1.19 6.21
N PRO A 107 -6.44 1.25 7.20
CA PRO A 107 -5.22 0.44 7.18
C PRO A 107 -5.49 -1.07 7.17
N GLU A 108 -6.64 -1.51 7.71
CA GLU A 108 -7.08 -2.90 7.67
C GLU A 108 -7.36 -3.38 6.24
N ASP A 109 -7.96 -2.54 5.40
CA ASP A 109 -8.18 -2.85 3.97
C ASP A 109 -6.84 -3.01 3.24
N PHE A 110 -5.86 -2.15 3.56
CA PHE A 110 -4.52 -2.25 2.99
C PHE A 110 -3.83 -3.54 3.44
N LYS A 111 -3.91 -3.86 4.73
CA LYS A 111 -3.35 -5.12 5.28
C LYS A 111 -4.03 -6.34 4.66
N ALA A 112 -5.33 -6.31 4.43
CA ALA A 112 -6.06 -7.43 3.83
C ALA A 112 -5.53 -7.78 2.43
N ASP A 113 -5.23 -6.78 1.61
CA ASP A 113 -4.60 -7.00 0.29
C ASP A 113 -3.19 -7.63 0.44
N LEU A 114 -2.39 -7.19 1.42
CA LEU A 114 -1.07 -7.79 1.69
C LEU A 114 -1.17 -9.24 2.18
N MET A 115 -2.15 -9.53 3.05
CA MET A 115 -2.42 -10.89 3.54
C MET A 115 -2.85 -11.82 2.42
N ALA A 116 -3.67 -11.33 1.46
CA ALA A 116 -4.06 -12.12 0.30
C ALA A 116 -2.83 -12.53 -0.54
N ILE A 117 -1.88 -11.61 -0.71
CA ILE A 117 -0.61 -11.88 -1.39
C ILE A 117 0.24 -12.87 -0.58
N GLU A 118 0.41 -12.65 0.73
CA GLU A 118 1.17 -13.54 1.62
C GLU A 118 0.63 -14.97 1.59
N GLN A 119 -0.67 -15.14 1.78
CA GLN A 119 -1.32 -16.44 1.82
C GLN A 119 -1.15 -17.21 0.50
N SER A 120 -1.21 -16.49 -0.63
CA SER A 120 -0.98 -17.09 -1.94
C SER A 120 0.49 -17.49 -2.17
N LEU A 121 1.45 -16.70 -1.68
CA LEU A 121 2.87 -17.06 -1.77
C LEU A 121 3.17 -18.31 -0.93
N LEU A 122 2.62 -18.37 0.29
CA LEU A 122 2.77 -19.53 1.18
C LEU A 122 2.17 -20.80 0.58
N SER A 123 0.99 -20.72 -0.05
CA SER A 123 0.36 -21.89 -0.68
C SER A 123 1.16 -22.44 -1.86
N ASN A 124 1.99 -21.61 -2.48
CA ASN A 124 2.85 -22.00 -3.59
C ASN A 124 4.27 -22.40 -3.16
N GLY A 125 4.51 -22.54 -1.84
CA GLY A 125 5.76 -23.03 -1.29
C GLY A 125 6.89 -21.99 -1.25
N ASP A 126 6.59 -20.72 -1.54
CA ASP A 126 7.59 -19.66 -1.63
C ASP A 126 7.81 -18.94 -0.29
N VAL A 127 8.05 -19.76 0.74
CA VAL A 127 8.14 -19.32 2.16
C VAL A 127 9.32 -18.37 2.37
N ALA A 128 10.42 -18.56 1.63
CA ALA A 128 11.63 -17.75 1.76
C ALA A 128 11.42 -16.28 1.34
N LEU A 129 10.49 -16.02 0.40
CA LEU A 129 10.15 -14.67 -0.02
C LEU A 129 9.15 -13.98 0.92
N VAL A 130 8.37 -14.77 1.67
CA VAL A 130 7.37 -14.26 2.63
C VAL A 130 8.02 -13.81 3.94
N ASP A 131 9.09 -14.47 4.39
CA ASP A 131 9.70 -14.26 5.71
C ASP A 131 10.57 -12.99 5.86
N GLY A 132 10.35 -11.98 5.01
CA GLY A 132 11.15 -10.76 4.92
C GLY A 132 10.32 -9.47 4.87
N ASP A 133 10.62 -8.61 3.90
CA ASP A 133 10.06 -7.26 3.78
C ASP A 133 8.51 -7.22 3.79
N LEU A 134 7.82 -8.25 3.27
CA LEU A 134 6.36 -8.29 3.23
C LEU A 134 5.75 -8.35 4.64
N ARG A 135 6.28 -9.25 5.47
CA ARG A 135 5.84 -9.41 6.86
C ARG A 135 6.18 -8.20 7.71
N GLU A 136 7.34 -7.57 7.47
CA GLU A 136 7.73 -6.31 8.10
C GLU A 136 6.73 -5.19 7.81
N VAL A 137 6.27 -5.06 6.55
CA VAL A 137 5.25 -4.06 6.19
C VAL A 137 3.94 -4.36 6.90
N MET A 138 3.49 -5.62 6.90
CA MET A 138 2.23 -5.98 7.58
C MET A 138 2.26 -5.69 9.09
N GLN A 139 3.39 -5.97 9.75
CA GLN A 139 3.58 -5.62 11.17
C GLN A 139 3.62 -4.12 11.39
N ALA A 140 4.28 -3.37 10.50
CA ALA A 140 4.28 -1.91 10.56
C ALA A 140 2.86 -1.34 10.43
N VAL A 141 2.01 -1.93 9.57
CA VAL A 141 0.60 -1.54 9.47
C VAL A 141 -0.15 -1.78 10.79
N ASP A 142 0.06 -2.92 11.45
CA ASP A 142 -0.55 -3.21 12.76
C ASP A 142 -0.14 -2.22 13.85
N ILE A 143 1.10 -1.76 13.84
CA ILE A 143 1.65 -0.88 14.87
C ILE A 143 1.29 0.58 14.60
N PHE A 144 1.43 1.01 13.35
CA PHE A 144 1.41 2.42 12.99
C PHE A 144 0.13 2.85 12.27
N GLY A 145 -0.59 1.94 11.62
CA GLY A 145 -1.70 2.28 10.74
C GLY A 145 -1.30 3.33 9.69
N PHE A 146 -2.19 4.28 9.40
CA PHE A 146 -1.91 5.41 8.50
C PHE A 146 -1.49 6.70 9.22
N PHE A 147 -1.50 6.73 10.56
CA PHE A 147 -1.27 7.96 11.33
C PHE A 147 -0.16 7.85 12.38
N LEU A 148 0.67 6.80 12.34
CA LEU A 148 1.69 6.48 13.35
C LEU A 148 1.08 6.41 14.75
N ALA A 149 0.42 5.29 15.07
CA ALA A 149 -0.12 4.95 16.40
C ALA A 149 -0.85 6.13 17.07
N SER A 150 -2.19 6.13 16.98
CA SER A 150 -3.08 7.13 17.58
C SER A 150 -2.51 7.68 18.89
N ILE A 151 -2.22 8.99 18.90
CA ILE A 151 -1.90 9.74 20.12
C ILE A 151 -2.89 9.29 21.19
N ASP A 152 -2.39 8.59 22.21
CA ASP A 152 -3.16 8.26 23.41
C ASP A 152 -3.55 9.61 24.02
N MET A 153 -4.76 10.08 23.69
CA MET A 153 -5.31 11.30 24.25
C MET A 153 -5.68 10.98 25.69
N ARG A 154 -4.67 10.93 26.55
CA ARG A 154 -4.84 10.93 27.99
C ARG A 154 -5.40 12.29 28.37
N GLN A 155 -6.72 12.38 28.27
CA GLN A 155 -7.51 13.35 28.99
C GLN A 155 -7.23 13.12 30.48
N ASP A 156 -6.30 13.90 31.04
CA ASP A 156 -6.21 14.05 32.48
C ASP A 156 -7.54 14.62 32.96
N SER A 157 -8.36 13.78 33.57
CA SER A 157 -9.62 14.17 34.22
C SER A 157 -9.30 14.83 35.57
N SER A 158 -8.70 16.02 35.53
CA SER A 158 -8.54 16.88 36.71
C SER A 158 -9.29 18.21 36.57
N VAL A 159 -10.53 18.15 36.06
CA VAL A 159 -11.48 19.27 36.17
C VAL A 159 -12.81 18.74 36.68
N GLN A 160 -12.77 18.19 37.89
CA GLN A 160 -13.90 18.18 38.80
C GLN A 160 -13.36 18.65 40.17
N GLU A 161 -14.15 19.50 40.82
CA GLU A 161 -13.92 20.25 42.07
C GLU A 161 -13.33 21.67 41.87
N ALA A 162 -13.98 22.77 42.23
CA ALA A 162 -15.13 22.98 43.12
C ALA A 162 -15.98 24.20 42.68
N CYS A 163 -17.26 24.15 43.05
CA CYS A 163 -18.23 25.25 43.00
C CYS A 163 -17.86 26.42 43.92
#